data_AF-A0A7X9GPD6-F1
#
_entry.id   AF-A0A7X9GPD6-F1
#
_cell.length_a   1.000
_cell.length_b   1.000
_cell.length_c   1.000
_cell.angle_alpha   90.00
_cell.angle_beta   90.00
_cell.angle_gamma   90.00
#
_symmetry.space_group_name_H-M   'P 1'
#
loop_
_entity.id
_entity.type
_entity.pdbx_description
1 polymer ?
#
loop_
_entity_poly.entity_id
_entity_poly.type
_entity_poly.pdbx_seq_one_letter_code
_entity_poly.pdbx_strand_id
1 'polypeptide(L)'
;KDLGMMAMSYGYVYVAQIALGANMAQTIRAIREAEAYDGPSLIIAYSPCINHGLKAGMTKSVEEAKRAVEAGYWHLYRYNPELEEEGKNPFSLDSKEPTASFRDFIMGEVRYSSLLNTFPETAEELFEGAEKYAKVRYNNYKRLADQKYGDE
;
A
#
# COMPACT_ATOMS: atom_id res chain seq x y z
N LYS A 1 -2.87 -0.84 11.81
CA LYS A 1 -2.25 0.50 12.00
C LYS A 1 -1.90 1.06 10.64
N ASP A 2 -2.25 2.32 10.37
CA ASP A 2 -1.92 2.98 9.12
C ASP A 2 -0.92 4.12 9.38
N LEU A 3 0.37 3.79 9.29
CA LEU A 3 1.44 4.74 9.62
C LEU A 3 1.48 5.92 8.63
N GLY A 4 1.23 5.67 7.35
CA GLY A 4 1.27 6.70 6.35
C GLY A 4 0.14 7.71 6.53
N MET A 5 -1.09 7.25 6.80
CA MET A 5 -2.20 8.15 7.16
C MET A 5 -1.92 8.98 8.41
N MET A 6 -1.29 8.39 9.44
CA MET A 6 -0.88 9.13 10.63
C MET A 6 0.14 10.22 10.31
N ALA A 7 1.13 9.93 9.46
CA ALA A 7 2.12 10.92 9.05
C ALA A 7 1.53 12.02 8.15
N MET A 8 0.64 11.66 7.21
CA MET A 8 -0.06 12.61 6.34
C MET A 8 -0.94 13.58 7.14
N SER A 9 -1.46 13.18 8.30
CA SER A 9 -2.30 14.06 9.13
C SER A 9 -1.58 15.29 9.68
N TYR A 10 -0.24 15.32 9.64
CA TYR A 10 0.53 16.51 9.99
C TYR A 10 0.48 17.60 8.90
N GLY A 11 0.14 17.26 7.66
CA GLY A 11 0.08 18.19 6.53
C GLY A 11 1.44 18.48 5.88
N TYR A 12 2.51 18.62 6.66
CA TYR A 12 3.86 19.03 6.21
C TYR A 12 4.86 17.88 6.04
N VAL A 13 4.43 16.62 6.14
CA VAL A 13 5.32 15.47 5.99
C VAL A 13 5.11 14.88 4.60
N TYR A 14 6.16 14.77 3.79
CA TYR A 14 6.07 13.99 2.55
C TYR A 14 5.93 12.51 2.90
N VAL A 15 4.94 11.83 2.31
CA VAL A 15 4.69 10.41 2.61
C VAL A 15 4.52 9.63 1.32
N ALA A 16 5.24 8.53 1.16
CA ALA A 16 5.04 7.62 0.05
C ALA A 16 4.94 6.16 0.50
N GLN A 17 3.99 5.43 -0.08
CA GLN A 17 3.91 3.97 0.03
C GLN A 17 4.35 3.38 -1.31
N ILE A 18 5.41 2.54 -1.28
CA ILE A 18 6.08 2.03 -2.48
C ILE A 18 6.15 0.50 -2.46
N ALA A 19 6.26 -0.10 -3.64
CA ALA A 19 6.62 -1.50 -3.82
C ALA A 19 7.35 -1.67 -5.16
N LEU A 20 8.66 -1.95 -5.09
CA LEU A 20 9.54 -2.01 -6.26
C LEU A 20 9.02 -2.96 -7.34
N GLY A 21 8.56 -4.15 -6.94
CA GLY A 21 8.07 -5.17 -7.86
C GLY A 21 6.74 -4.84 -8.52
N ALA A 22 5.93 -3.95 -7.92
CA ALA A 22 4.66 -3.52 -8.49
C ALA A 22 4.85 -2.37 -9.49
N ASN A 23 5.67 -1.36 -9.14
CA ASN A 23 5.93 -0.22 -10.00
C ASN A 23 7.30 0.42 -9.69
N MET A 24 8.31 0.06 -10.48
CA MET A 24 9.67 0.58 -10.33
C MET A 24 9.75 2.09 -10.64
N ALA A 25 8.99 2.58 -11.63
CA ALA A 25 8.98 4.00 -11.98
C ALA A 25 8.40 4.85 -10.84
N GLN A 26 7.30 4.41 -10.22
CA GLN A 26 6.72 5.05 -9.04
C GLN A 26 7.69 5.04 -7.85
N THR A 27 8.39 3.93 -7.64
CA THR A 27 9.39 3.80 -6.56
C THR A 27 10.52 4.81 -6.72
N ILE A 28 11.12 4.91 -7.92
CA ILE A 28 12.21 5.86 -8.18
C ILE A 28 11.72 7.30 -8.06
N ARG A 29 10.52 7.60 -8.58
CA ARG A 29 9.91 8.94 -8.47
C ARG A 29 9.69 9.32 -7.01
N ALA A 30 9.10 8.43 -6.21
CA ALA A 30 8.83 8.68 -4.80
C ALA A 30 10.10 8.95 -4.00
N ILE A 31 11.20 8.23 -4.28
CA ILE A 31 12.50 8.44 -3.64
C ILE A 31 13.09 9.80 -4.03
N ARG A 32 13.02 10.17 -5.31
CA ARG A 32 13.52 11.48 -5.79
C ARG A 32 12.74 12.64 -5.19
N GLU A 33 11.42 12.57 -5.20
CA GLU A 33 10.55 13.62 -4.61
C GLU A 33 10.80 13.74 -3.10
N ALA A 34 10.87 12.62 -2.38
CA ALA A 34 11.14 12.61 -0.94
C ALA A 34 12.51 13.20 -0.57
N GLU A 35 13.53 13.00 -1.39
CA GLU A 35 14.88 13.51 -1.16
C GLU A 35 15.00 14.99 -1.53
N ALA A 36 14.26 15.44 -2.55
CA ALA A 36 14.24 16.84 -2.97
C ALA A 36 13.37 17.73 -2.05
N TYR A 37 12.40 17.14 -1.34
CA TYR A 37 11.51 17.86 -0.43
C TYR A 37 12.29 18.49 0.74
N ASP A 38 12.17 19.81 0.91
CA ASP A 38 12.81 20.56 2.01
C ASP A 38 12.02 20.40 3.33
N GLY A 39 11.95 19.17 3.82
CA GLY A 39 11.17 18.82 4.99
C GLY A 39 11.28 17.35 5.39
N PRO A 40 10.47 16.91 6.37
CA PRO A 40 10.47 15.51 6.79
C PRO A 40 9.80 14.63 5.72
N SER A 41 10.48 13.53 5.38
CA SER A 41 10.00 12.55 4.40
C SER A 41 9.91 11.15 5.00
N LEU A 42 8.81 10.44 4.72
CA LEU A 42 8.58 9.05 5.11
C LEU A 42 8.28 8.19 3.88
N ILE A 43 9.14 7.19 3.62
CA ILE A 43 8.89 6.17 2.59
C ILE A 43 8.63 4.82 3.27
N ILE A 44 7.48 4.21 2.97
CA ILE A 44 7.09 2.89 3.46
C ILE A 44 7.16 1.91 2.29
N ALA A 45 8.17 1.04 2.31
CA ALA A 45 8.41 0.06 1.25
C ALA A 45 7.90 -1.34 1.62
N TYR A 46 7.11 -1.96 0.74
CA TYR A 46 6.79 -3.38 0.88
C TYR A 46 8.04 -4.23 0.66
N SER A 47 8.41 -5.04 1.67
CA SER A 47 9.60 -5.88 1.65
C SER A 47 9.21 -7.35 1.90
N PRO A 48 9.07 -8.18 0.85
CA PRO A 48 8.88 -9.62 1.01
C PRO A 48 10.04 -10.24 1.80
N CYS A 49 9.71 -11.09 2.77
CA CYS A 49 10.70 -11.69 3.68
C CYS A 49 10.51 -13.20 3.77
N ILE A 50 11.58 -13.93 4.11
CA ILE A 50 11.53 -15.38 4.41
C ILE A 50 10.48 -15.71 5.47
N ASN A 51 10.25 -14.81 6.43
CA ASN A 51 9.25 -14.98 7.50
C ASN A 51 7.80 -14.96 6.99
N HIS A 52 7.56 -14.45 5.78
CA HIS A 52 6.24 -14.58 5.16
C HIS A 52 5.98 -16.01 4.68
N GLY A 53 7.06 -16.75 4.37
CA GLY A 53 6.99 -18.12 3.86
C GLY A 53 6.28 -18.18 2.51
N LEU A 54 6.84 -17.53 1.50
CA LEU A 54 6.31 -17.57 0.13
C LEU A 54 6.31 -19.01 -0.39
N LYS A 55 5.12 -19.55 -0.72
CA LYS A 55 5.03 -20.92 -1.29
C LYS A 55 5.78 -21.05 -2.62
N ALA A 56 5.86 -19.96 -3.39
CA ALA A 56 6.60 -19.89 -4.64
C ALA A 56 8.12 -19.67 -4.45
N GLY A 57 8.59 -19.52 -3.20
CA GLY A 57 9.99 -19.26 -2.86
C GLY A 57 10.40 -17.79 -2.99
N MET A 58 11.50 -17.42 -2.32
CA MET A 58 12.03 -16.04 -2.31
C MET A 58 12.55 -15.56 -3.66
N THR A 59 12.81 -16.46 -4.62
CA THR A 59 13.14 -16.09 -6.01
C THR A 59 11.99 -15.33 -6.69
N LYS A 60 10.77 -15.44 -6.14
CA LYS A 60 9.56 -14.74 -6.60
C LYS A 60 9.20 -13.51 -5.77
N SER A 61 10.11 -13.00 -4.94
CA SER A 61 9.84 -11.83 -4.07
C SER A 61 9.38 -10.59 -4.84
N VAL A 62 10.01 -10.28 -5.98
CA VAL A 62 9.60 -9.16 -6.84
C VAL A 62 8.18 -9.35 -7.37
N GLU A 63 7.86 -10.58 -7.81
CA GLU A 63 6.52 -10.95 -8.26
C GLU A 63 5.50 -10.87 -7.12
N GLU A 64 5.88 -11.26 -5.91
CA GLU A 64 5.00 -11.16 -4.75
C GLU A 64 4.65 -9.71 -4.41
N ALA A 65 5.62 -8.79 -4.47
CA ALA A 65 5.35 -7.37 -4.26
C ALA A 65 4.36 -6.81 -5.29
N LYS A 66 4.41 -7.31 -6.54
CA LYS A 66 3.42 -6.99 -7.57
C LYS A 66 2.03 -7.54 -7.20
N ARG A 67 1.96 -8.83 -6.85
CA ARG A 67 0.71 -9.50 -6.44
C ARG A 67 0.05 -8.83 -5.24
N ALA A 68 0.85 -8.36 -4.28
CA ALA A 68 0.35 -7.63 -3.11
C ALA A 68 -0.42 -6.35 -3.52
N VAL A 69 0.08 -5.63 -4.53
CA VAL A 69 -0.60 -4.43 -5.04
C VAL A 69 -1.80 -4.78 -5.90
N GLU A 70 -1.68 -5.76 -6.80
CA GLU A 70 -2.78 -6.22 -7.67
C GLU A 70 -3.96 -6.78 -6.87
N ALA A 71 -3.71 -7.40 -5.72
CA ALA A 71 -4.73 -7.93 -4.81
C ALA A 71 -5.30 -6.89 -3.83
N GLY A 72 -4.80 -5.65 -3.85
CA GLY A 72 -5.23 -4.60 -2.92
C GLY A 72 -4.76 -4.82 -1.47
N TYR A 73 -3.83 -5.74 -1.25
CA TYR A 73 -3.20 -5.94 0.05
C TYR A 73 -2.25 -4.80 0.41
N TRP A 74 -1.61 -4.22 -0.60
CA TRP A 74 -0.75 -3.05 -0.52
C TRP A 74 -1.20 -2.01 -1.56
N HIS A 75 -1.00 -0.73 -1.29
CA HIS A 75 -1.34 0.34 -2.23
C HIS A 75 -0.11 1.19 -2.50
N LEU A 76 -0.07 1.84 -3.66
CA LEU A 76 0.99 2.77 -4.01
C LEU A 76 0.40 4.17 -4.01
N TYR A 77 0.98 5.06 -3.21
CA TYR A 77 0.56 6.46 -3.18
C TYR A 77 1.74 7.35 -2.82
N ARG A 78 1.57 8.64 -3.09
CA ARG A 78 2.44 9.72 -2.65
C ARG A 78 1.58 10.86 -2.13
N TYR A 79 2.06 11.49 -1.08
CA TYR A 79 1.54 12.71 -0.51
C TYR A 79 2.67 13.73 -0.55
N ASN A 80 2.54 14.76 -1.40
CA ASN A 80 3.49 15.85 -1.49
C ASN A 80 2.84 17.16 -0.98
N PRO A 81 3.26 17.65 0.21
CA PRO A 81 2.77 18.91 0.78
C PRO A 81 2.90 20.12 -0.16
N GLU A 82 3.95 20.18 -0.99
CA GLU A 82 4.21 21.34 -1.86
C GLU A 82 3.08 21.56 -2.88
N LEU A 83 2.35 20.51 -3.24
CA LEU A 83 1.22 20.62 -4.17
C LEU A 83 0.05 21.43 -3.57
N GLU A 84 -0.09 21.45 -2.25
CA GLU A 84 -1.13 22.24 -1.59
C GLU A 84 -0.89 23.75 -1.78
N GLU A 85 0.37 24.20 -1.77
CA GLU A 85 0.76 25.59 -2.05
C GLU A 85 0.45 25.98 -3.50
N GLU A 86 0.46 25.01 -4.41
CA GLU A 86 0.05 25.19 -5.81
C GLU A 86 -1.47 25.09 -6.01
N GLY A 87 -2.26 24.92 -4.94
CA GLY A 87 -3.71 24.73 -5.00
C GLY A 87 -4.14 23.37 -5.58
N LYS A 88 -3.23 22.38 -5.61
CA LYS A 88 -3.48 21.03 -6.11
C LYS A 88 -3.68 20.05 -4.95
N ASN A 89 -4.28 18.90 -5.25
CA ASN A 89 -4.41 17.84 -4.26
C ASN A 89 -3.03 17.24 -3.94
N PRO A 90 -2.57 17.30 -2.68
CA PRO A 90 -1.27 16.74 -2.29
C PRO A 90 -1.24 15.22 -2.36
N PHE A 91 -2.39 14.54 -2.32
CA PHE A 91 -2.49 13.09 -2.35
C PHE A 91 -2.68 12.55 -3.76
N SER A 92 -1.79 11.64 -4.17
CA SER A 92 -1.84 10.91 -5.43
C SER A 92 -1.89 9.40 -5.19
N LEU A 93 -2.97 8.74 -5.62
CA LEU A 93 -3.08 7.28 -5.62
C LEU A 93 -2.48 6.70 -6.90
N ASP A 94 -1.24 6.18 -6.83
CA ASP A 94 -0.50 5.67 -7.98
C ASP A 94 -0.88 4.22 -8.36
N SER A 95 -1.42 3.43 -7.42
CA SER A 95 -1.93 2.08 -7.70
C SER A 95 -3.35 2.14 -8.27
N LYS A 96 -3.60 1.31 -9.29
CA LYS A 96 -4.95 1.15 -9.87
C LYS A 96 -5.89 0.41 -8.91
N GLU A 97 -7.16 0.35 -9.29
CA GLU A 97 -8.14 -0.51 -8.63
C GLU A 97 -7.65 -1.97 -8.62
N PRO A 98 -7.71 -2.67 -7.47
CA PRO A 98 -7.30 -4.06 -7.38
C PRO A 98 -8.04 -4.97 -8.36
N THR A 99 -7.33 -5.87 -9.02
CA THR A 99 -7.89 -6.80 -10.02
C THR A 99 -7.73 -8.27 -9.63
N ALA A 100 -6.84 -8.58 -8.69
CA ALA A 100 -6.59 -9.93 -8.22
C ALA A 100 -7.37 -10.24 -6.93
N SER A 101 -7.58 -11.52 -6.66
CA SER A 101 -8.22 -12.01 -5.43
C SER A 101 -7.33 -11.77 -4.22
N PHE A 102 -7.87 -11.07 -3.21
CA PHE A 102 -7.21 -10.88 -1.92
C PHE A 102 -6.95 -12.23 -1.22
N ARG A 103 -7.94 -13.13 -1.27
CA ARG A 103 -7.85 -14.47 -0.70
C ARG A 103 -6.70 -15.28 -1.32
N ASP A 104 -6.56 -15.25 -2.64
CA ASP A 104 -5.53 -16.02 -3.34
C ASP A 104 -4.12 -15.48 -3.04
N PHE A 105 -3.99 -14.17 -2.86
CA PHE A 105 -2.74 -13.55 -2.42
C PHE A 105 -2.32 -14.07 -1.04
N ILE A 106 -3.18 -13.91 -0.02
CA ILE A 106 -2.81 -14.31 1.34
C ILE A 106 -2.60 -15.83 1.46
N MET A 107 -3.33 -16.64 0.69
CA MET A 107 -3.13 -18.09 0.68
C MET A 107 -1.82 -18.54 -0.01
N GLY A 108 -1.13 -17.63 -0.71
CA GLY A 108 0.21 -17.82 -1.26
C GLY A 108 1.34 -17.78 -0.22
N GLU A 109 1.05 -17.34 1.00
CA GLU A 109 2.05 -17.16 2.07
C GLU A 109 1.74 -18.05 3.29
N VAL A 110 2.76 -18.74 3.80
CA VAL A 110 2.64 -19.68 4.94
C VAL A 110 2.18 -18.98 6.21
N ARG A 111 2.56 -17.70 6.41
CA ARG A 111 2.12 -16.91 7.57
C ARG A 111 0.59 -16.80 7.70
N TYR A 112 -0.15 -16.97 6.60
CA TYR A 112 -1.61 -17.05 6.62
C TYR A 112 -2.11 -18.49 6.53
N SER A 113 -1.57 -19.30 5.60
CA SER A 113 -2.11 -20.65 5.40
C SER A 113 -1.91 -21.57 6.61
N SER A 114 -0.91 -21.32 7.46
CA SER A 114 -0.71 -22.06 8.72
C SER A 114 -1.85 -21.84 9.72
N LEU A 115 -2.48 -20.65 9.72
CA LEU A 115 -3.62 -20.36 10.58
C LEU A 115 -4.83 -21.21 10.19
N LEU A 116 -5.09 -21.35 8.89
CA LEU A 116 -6.20 -22.18 8.38
C LEU A 116 -6.07 -23.64 8.79
N ASN A 117 -4.83 -24.16 8.84
CA ASN A 117 -4.58 -25.54 9.26
C ASN A 117 -4.81 -25.76 10.76
N THR A 118 -4.65 -24.72 11.58
CA THR A 118 -4.68 -24.83 13.04
C THR A 118 -6.03 -24.42 13.63
N PHE A 119 -6.63 -23.35 13.09
CA PHE A 119 -7.89 -22.77 13.56
C PHE A 119 -8.79 -22.41 12.36
N PRO A 120 -9.39 -23.40 11.66
CA PRO A 120 -10.05 -23.16 10.38
C PRO A 120 -11.19 -22.12 10.43
N GLU A 121 -12.08 -22.24 11.42
CA GLU A 121 -13.24 -21.35 11.58
C GLU A 121 -12.81 -19.90 11.85
N THR A 122 -11.89 -19.72 12.80
CA THR A 122 -11.32 -18.40 13.14
C THR A 122 -10.53 -17.81 11.98
N ALA A 123 -9.84 -18.65 11.20
CA ALA A 123 -9.08 -18.21 10.04
C ALA A 123 -10.03 -17.60 8.99
N GLU A 124 -11.13 -18.27 8.65
CA GLU A 124 -12.11 -17.74 7.69
C GLU A 124 -12.67 -16.38 8.14
N GLU A 125 -13.09 -16.25 9.40
CA GLU A 125 -13.59 -14.98 9.94
C GLU A 125 -12.54 -13.85 9.80
N LEU A 126 -11.29 -14.13 10.17
CA LEU A 126 -10.20 -13.16 10.09
C LEU A 126 -9.85 -12.79 8.64
N PHE A 127 -9.94 -13.74 7.71
CA PHE A 127 -9.64 -13.51 6.30
C PHE A 127 -10.70 -12.66 5.61
N GLU A 128 -11.99 -12.92 5.88
CA GLU A 128 -13.09 -12.07 5.43
C GLU A 128 -12.97 -10.65 6.00
N GLY A 129 -12.66 -10.56 7.30
CA GLY A 129 -12.39 -9.28 7.96
C GLY A 129 -11.24 -8.52 7.30
N ALA A 130 -10.12 -9.19 7.04
CA ALA A 130 -8.94 -8.60 6.40
C ALA A 130 -9.25 -8.07 4.98
N GLU A 131 -9.98 -8.84 4.17
CA GLU A 131 -10.39 -8.41 2.83
C GLU A 131 -11.33 -7.19 2.89
N LYS A 132 -12.29 -7.19 3.82
CA LYS A 132 -13.17 -6.04 4.05
C LYS A 132 -12.37 -4.80 4.45
N TYR A 133 -11.42 -4.92 5.38
CA TYR A 133 -10.56 -3.80 5.77
C TYR A 133 -9.68 -3.29 4.62
N ALA A 134 -9.16 -4.19 3.78
CA ALA A 134 -8.39 -3.80 2.60
C ALA A 134 -9.25 -2.95 1.62
N LYS A 135 -10.49 -3.39 1.35
CA LYS A 135 -11.45 -2.63 0.53
C LYS A 135 -11.79 -1.27 1.14
N VAL A 136 -12.03 -1.20 2.44
CA VAL A 136 -12.29 0.07 3.15
C VAL A 136 -11.10 1.01 3.02
N ARG A 137 -9.87 0.52 3.22
CA ARG A 137 -8.66 1.33 3.11
C ARG A 137 -8.46 1.87 1.69
N TYR A 138 -8.62 1.03 0.66
CA TYR A 138 -8.57 1.47 -0.73
C TYR A 138 -9.59 2.59 -1.01
N ASN A 139 -10.84 2.42 -0.59
CA ASN A 139 -11.88 3.41 -0.79
C ASN A 139 -11.60 4.73 -0.07
N ASN A 140 -10.96 4.69 1.10
CA ASN A 140 -10.53 5.91 1.79
C ASN A 140 -9.45 6.64 0.98
N TYR A 141 -8.44 5.93 0.47
CA TYR A 141 -7.41 6.53 -0.38
C TYR A 141 -7.99 7.08 -1.69
N LYS A 142 -8.94 6.37 -2.31
CA LYS A 142 -9.64 6.86 -3.49
C LYS A 142 -10.37 8.18 -3.21
N ARG A 143 -11.09 8.27 -2.08
CA ARG A 143 -11.72 9.52 -1.65
C ARG A 143 -10.71 10.66 -1.46
N LEU A 144 -9.55 10.39 -0.86
CA LEU A 144 -8.49 11.39 -0.72
C LEU A 144 -7.97 11.87 -2.08
N ALA A 145 -7.77 10.95 -3.04
CA ALA A 145 -7.33 11.32 -4.39
C ALA A 145 -8.41 12.11 -5.16
N ASP A 146 -9.69 11.82 -4.91
CA ASP A 146 -10.84 12.50 -5.54
C ASP A 146 -11.24 13.81 -4.82
N GLN A 147 -10.62 14.14 -3.67
CA GLN A 147 -10.88 15.39 -2.97
C GLN A 147 -10.47 16.58 -3.84
N LYS A 148 -11.36 17.57 -3.91
CA LYS A 148 -11.07 18.87 -4.53
C LYS A 148 -10.23 19.71 -3.58
N TYR A 149 -9.18 20.33 -4.11
CA TYR A 149 -8.35 21.33 -3.45
C TYR A 149 -8.42 22.62 -4.27
N GLY A 150 -8.46 23.78 -3.59
CA GLY A 150 -8.72 25.09 -4.20
C GLY A 150 -10.20 25.50 -4.22
N ASP A 151 -10.47 26.78 -4.50
CA ASP A 151 -11.80 27.42 -4.43
C ASP A 151 -12.76 27.12 -5.62
N GLU A 152 -12.67 25.94 -6.27
CA GLU A 152 -13.55 25.55 -7.40
C GLU A 152 -14.21 24.14 -7.30
#